data_AF-A0A970PLD8-F1
#
_entry.id   AF-A0A970PLD8-F1
#
_cell.length_a   1.000
_cell.length_b   1.000
_cell.length_c   1.000
_cell.angle_alpha   90.00
_cell.angle_beta   90.00
_cell.angle_gamma   90.00
#
_symmetry.space_group_name_H-M   'P 1'
#
loop_
_entity.id
_entity.type
_entity.pdbx_description
1 polymer ?
#
loop_
_entity_poly.entity_id
_entity_poly.type
_entity_poly.pdbx_seq_one_letter_code
_entity_poly.pdbx_strand_id
1 'polypeptide(L)'
;MRFRKDLQFYRKDENSKQGYRYEGEYFLAPVDPGCLQGIKILLTVASFVQAGLVFLMGRLDFPSLRTLFTIIPYLGLIYASGRCLWAAVHLFTWKNRMTIRQKQVSWKALQDHSMISAIAGVLIFLAVIGFLLWGNGSVAEEWRLLLLCTIQPALAWLIHVALK
;
A
#
# COMPACT_ATOMS: atom_id res chain seq x y z
N MET A 1 -25.37 16.01 2.69
CA MET A 1 -24.21 16.22 1.81
C MET A 1 -23.01 16.67 2.64
N ARG A 2 -21.92 15.90 2.69
CA ARG A 2 -20.69 16.30 3.40
C ARG A 2 -19.96 17.35 2.54
N PHE A 3 -19.99 18.63 2.94
CA PHE A 3 -19.19 19.66 2.28
C PHE A 3 -17.72 19.19 2.27
N ARG A 4 -17.12 19.07 1.07
CA ARG A 4 -15.70 18.73 0.96
C ARG A 4 -14.90 19.92 1.48
N LYS A 5 -14.30 19.77 2.66
CA LYS A 5 -13.52 20.80 3.38
C LYS A 5 -12.39 21.42 2.54
N ASP A 6 -12.02 20.81 1.42
CA ASP A 6 -10.92 21.28 0.57
C ASP A 6 -11.37 22.25 -0.52
N LEU A 7 -12.67 22.35 -0.82
CA LEU A 7 -13.21 23.22 -1.89
C LEU A 7 -12.99 24.71 -1.61
N GLN A 8 -12.89 25.10 -0.34
CA GLN A 8 -12.64 26.48 0.08
C GLN A 8 -11.27 27.03 -0.38
N PHE A 9 -10.34 26.16 -0.76
CA PHE A 9 -8.99 26.54 -1.20
C PHE A 9 -8.87 26.64 -2.72
N TYR A 10 -9.94 26.38 -3.47
CA TYR A 10 -9.95 26.51 -4.93
C TYR A 10 -10.71 27.77 -5.32
N ARG A 11 -10.01 28.78 -5.85
CA ARG A 11 -10.65 29.95 -6.46
C ARG A 11 -10.81 29.73 -7.95
N LYS A 12 -11.91 30.24 -8.51
CA LYS A 12 -12.10 30.27 -9.97
C LYS A 12 -11.06 31.24 -10.56
N ASP A 13 -10.25 30.74 -11.47
CA ASP A 13 -9.23 31.52 -12.18
C ASP A 13 -9.59 31.51 -13.67
N GLU A 14 -10.16 32.62 -14.13
CA GLU A 14 -10.69 32.77 -15.49
C GLU A 14 -9.59 32.80 -16.56
N ASN A 15 -8.34 33.01 -16.16
CA ASN A 15 -7.18 33.03 -17.06
C ASN A 15 -6.45 31.67 -17.15
N SER A 16 -6.81 30.69 -16.32
CA SER A 16 -6.20 29.36 -16.36
C SER A 16 -7.02 28.38 -17.20
N LYS A 17 -6.37 27.54 -18.01
CA LYS A 17 -7.04 26.46 -18.78
C LYS A 17 -7.84 25.47 -17.92
N GLN A 18 -7.59 25.43 -16.61
CA GLN A 18 -8.27 24.53 -15.67
C GLN A 18 -9.42 25.20 -14.91
N GLY A 19 -9.64 26.51 -15.10
CA GLY A 19 -10.73 27.29 -14.52
C GLY A 19 -10.68 27.48 -13.00
N TYR A 20 -9.81 26.75 -12.29
CA TYR A 20 -9.66 26.81 -10.83
C TYR A 20 -8.18 26.73 -10.42
N ARG A 21 -7.78 27.58 -9.46
CA ARG A 21 -6.44 27.65 -8.89
C ARG A 21 -6.50 27.31 -7.40
N TYR A 22 -5.60 26.43 -6.96
CA TYR A 22 -5.46 26.08 -5.55
C TYR A 22 -4.55 27.10 -4.85
N GLU A 23 -5.10 27.79 -3.85
CA GLU A 23 -4.42 28.82 -3.03
C GLU A 23 -3.97 28.29 -1.66
N GLY A 24 -4.20 27.01 -1.36
CA GLY A 24 -3.75 26.40 -0.10
C GLY A 24 -2.25 26.05 -0.08
N GLU A 25 -1.78 25.58 1.07
CA GLU A 25 -0.40 25.14 1.22
C GLU A 25 -0.08 23.92 0.34
N TYR A 26 1.09 23.95 -0.27
CA TYR A 26 1.62 22.81 -1.01
C TYR A 26 2.61 22.05 -0.14
N PHE A 27 2.45 20.74 -0.10
CA PHE A 27 3.45 19.84 0.44
C PHE A 27 4.57 19.67 -0.59
N LEU A 28 5.78 20.03 -0.17
CA LEU A 28 7.02 19.73 -0.86
C LEU A 28 7.66 18.53 -0.18
N ALA A 29 8.04 17.53 -0.96
CA ALA A 29 8.80 16.41 -0.42
C ALA A 29 10.17 16.93 0.06
N PRO A 30 10.70 16.44 1.20
CA PRO A 30 11.97 16.90 1.77
C PRO A 30 13.20 16.36 1.02
N VAL A 31 13.09 16.17 -0.29
CA VAL A 31 14.09 15.50 -1.13
C VAL A 31 14.21 16.21 -2.47
N ASP A 32 15.43 16.25 -3.00
CA ASP A 32 15.73 16.79 -4.33
C ASP A 32 14.89 16.09 -5.43
N PRO A 33 14.36 16.84 -6.43
CA PRO A 33 13.46 16.29 -7.46
C PRO A 33 14.01 15.10 -8.26
N GLY A 34 15.33 15.00 -8.48
CA GLY A 34 15.93 13.85 -9.16
C GLY A 34 15.82 12.57 -8.33
N CYS A 35 16.19 12.67 -7.04
CA CYS A 35 16.03 11.59 -6.08
C CYS A 35 14.55 11.24 -5.83
N LEU A 36 13.66 12.23 -5.86
CA LEU A 36 12.21 12.02 -5.70
C LEU A 36 11.64 11.11 -6.80
N GLN A 37 12.11 11.25 -8.04
CA GLN A 37 11.67 10.38 -9.14
C GLN A 37 12.14 8.94 -8.96
N GLY A 38 13.39 8.74 -8.53
CA GLY A 38 13.92 7.42 -8.18
C GLY A 38 13.11 6.76 -7.06
N ILE A 39 12.80 7.52 -6.00
CA ILE A 39 11.96 7.05 -4.89
C ILE A 39 10.55 6.68 -5.37
N LYS A 40 9.92 7.50 -6.23
CA LYS A 40 8.60 7.19 -6.82
C LYS A 40 8.61 5.87 -7.60
N ILE A 41 9.65 5.64 -8.39
CA ILE A 41 9.81 4.40 -9.17
C ILE A 41 9.98 3.22 -8.22
N LEU A 42 10.92 3.31 -7.27
CA LEU A 42 11.19 2.24 -6.31
C LEU A 42 9.94 1.86 -5.51
N LEU A 43 9.21 2.86 -4.99
CA LEU A 43 7.97 2.66 -4.23
C LEU A 43 6.86 2.00 -5.06
N THR A 44 6.79 2.35 -6.35
CA THR A 44 5.79 1.78 -7.24
C THR A 44 6.13 0.35 -7.60
N VAL A 45 7.39 0.07 -7.93
CA VAL A 45 7.87 -1.29 -8.17
C VAL A 45 7.62 -2.16 -6.94
N ALA A 46 7.97 -1.69 -5.75
CA ALA A 46 7.72 -2.41 -4.50
C ALA A 46 6.22 -2.69 -4.29
N SER A 47 5.33 -1.74 -4.57
CA SER A 47 3.88 -1.94 -4.50
C SER A 47 3.35 -2.96 -5.53
N PHE A 48 3.90 -2.97 -6.75
CA PHE A 48 3.54 -3.97 -7.77
C PHE A 48 4.01 -5.37 -7.39
N VAL A 49 5.25 -5.51 -6.89
CA VAL A 49 5.78 -6.78 -6.40
C VAL A 49 4.93 -7.26 -5.23
N GLN A 50 4.59 -6.39 -4.28
CA GLN A 50 3.72 -6.72 -3.16
C GLN A 50 2.36 -7.24 -3.63
N ALA A 51 1.69 -6.54 -4.55
CA ALA A 51 0.40 -6.98 -5.10
C ALA A 51 0.52 -8.32 -5.85
N GLY A 52 1.59 -8.52 -6.63
CA GLY A 52 1.85 -9.77 -7.34
C GLY A 52 2.06 -10.95 -6.39
N LEU A 53 2.81 -10.77 -5.32
CA LEU A 53 3.00 -11.80 -4.28
C LEU A 53 1.69 -12.16 -3.58
N VAL A 54 0.87 -11.15 -3.24
CA VAL A 54 -0.45 -11.40 -2.66
C VAL A 54 -1.36 -12.14 -3.64
N PHE A 55 -1.35 -11.78 -4.92
CA PHE A 55 -2.13 -12.49 -5.94
C PHE A 55 -1.69 -13.95 -6.11
N LEU A 56 -0.37 -14.20 -6.15
CA LEU A 56 0.19 -15.55 -6.21
C LEU A 56 -0.21 -16.38 -4.98
N MET A 57 -0.22 -15.76 -3.79
CA MET A 57 -0.68 -16.39 -2.57
C MET A 57 -2.13 -16.88 -2.70
N GLY A 58 -3.03 -16.11 -3.33
CA GLY A 58 -4.42 -16.51 -3.52
C GLY A 58 -4.67 -17.59 -4.57
N ARG A 59 -3.67 -17.85 -5.42
CA ARG A 59 -3.73 -18.89 -6.45
C ARG A 59 -3.16 -20.23 -5.97
N LEU A 60 -2.43 -20.22 -4.86
CA LEU A 60 -2.05 -21.45 -4.19
C LEU A 60 -3.33 -21.99 -3.54
N ASP A 61 -3.90 -23.06 -4.12
CA ASP A 61 -5.01 -23.79 -3.50
C ASP A 61 -4.54 -24.28 -2.14
N PHE A 62 -5.04 -23.65 -1.06
CA PHE A 62 -4.76 -24.09 0.30
C PHE A 62 -5.90 -24.99 0.76
N PRO A 63 -5.69 -26.32 0.83
CA PRO A 63 -6.73 -27.25 1.20
C PRO A 63 -6.78 -27.33 2.72
N SER A 64 -7.40 -26.35 3.39
CA SER A 64 -8.16 -26.62 4.61
C SER A 64 -9.05 -25.45 5.02
N LEU A 65 -10.35 -25.74 5.07
CA LEU A 65 -11.41 -24.85 5.51
C LEU A 65 -11.48 -24.74 7.04
N ARG A 66 -10.87 -23.70 7.63
CA ARG A 66 -11.41 -22.99 8.82
C ARG A 66 -11.71 -21.54 8.42
N THR A 67 -12.73 -21.43 7.59
CA THR A 67 -12.82 -20.63 6.36
C THR A 67 -13.17 -19.16 6.48
N LEU A 68 -13.10 -18.54 7.65
CA LEU A 68 -13.40 -17.11 7.81
C LEU A 68 -12.28 -16.36 8.53
N PHE A 69 -11.77 -16.91 9.62
CA PHE A 69 -10.67 -16.29 10.38
C PHE A 69 -9.35 -16.25 9.63
N THR A 70 -9.12 -17.18 8.69
CA THR A 70 -7.94 -17.16 7.80
C THR A 70 -8.17 -16.28 6.56
N ILE A 71 -9.42 -16.16 6.10
CA ILE A 71 -9.78 -15.37 4.92
C ILE A 71 -9.83 -13.87 5.22
N ILE A 72 -10.30 -13.47 6.41
CA ILE A 72 -10.38 -12.05 6.81
C ILE A 72 -9.02 -11.31 6.75
N PRO A 73 -7.93 -11.80 7.37
CA PRO A 73 -6.63 -11.15 7.27
C PRO A 73 -6.10 -11.16 5.83
N TYR A 74 -6.42 -12.19 5.05
CA TYR A 74 -6.05 -12.31 3.65
C TYR A 74 -6.79 -11.28 2.75
N LEU A 75 -8.10 -11.08 2.95
CA LEU A 75 -8.86 -10.03 2.30
C LEU A 75 -8.37 -8.64 2.71
N GLY A 76 -8.00 -8.46 3.98
CA GLY A 76 -7.36 -7.23 4.47
C GLY A 76 -6.02 -6.97 3.76
N LEU A 77 -5.25 -8.01 3.49
CA LEU A 77 -3.97 -7.96 2.77
C LEU A 77 -4.16 -7.58 1.29
N ILE A 78 -5.11 -8.22 0.60
CA ILE A 78 -5.48 -7.90 -0.78
C ILE A 78 -5.96 -6.45 -0.87
N TYR A 79 -6.83 -6.05 0.04
CA TYR A 79 -7.34 -4.69 0.08
C TYR A 79 -6.21 -3.68 0.31
N ALA A 80 -5.36 -3.90 1.33
CA ALA A 80 -4.25 -3.00 1.63
C ALA A 80 -3.24 -2.92 0.49
N SER A 81 -2.86 -4.05 -0.11
CA SER A 81 -1.93 -4.08 -1.26
C SER A 81 -2.51 -3.40 -2.50
N GLY A 82 -3.79 -3.64 -2.83
CA GLY A 82 -4.46 -2.94 -3.91
C GLY A 82 -4.55 -1.42 -3.68
N ARG A 83 -4.78 -0.99 -2.43
CA ARG A 83 -4.78 0.42 -2.07
C ARG A 83 -3.39 1.05 -2.12
N CYS A 84 -2.34 0.33 -1.71
CA CYS A 84 -0.94 0.76 -1.91
C CYS A 84 -0.64 0.96 -3.40
N LEU A 85 -1.01 -0.01 -4.24
CA LEU A 85 -0.80 0.07 -5.69
C LEU A 85 -1.52 1.27 -6.30
N TRP A 86 -2.79 1.48 -5.93
CA TRP A 86 -3.57 2.61 -6.40
C TRP A 86 -2.94 3.96 -6.00
N ALA A 87 -2.52 4.08 -4.75
CA ALA A 87 -1.87 5.28 -4.23
C ALA A 87 -0.49 5.52 -4.87
N ALA A 88 0.26 4.46 -5.20
CA ALA A 88 1.53 4.53 -5.94
C ALA A 88 1.34 5.03 -7.38
N VAL A 89 0.34 4.52 -8.10
CA VAL A 89 0.02 5.00 -9.46
C VAL A 89 -0.36 6.48 -9.43
N HIS A 90 -1.16 6.91 -8.45
CA HIS A 90 -1.49 8.32 -8.28
C HIS A 90 -0.26 9.18 -7.97
N LEU A 91 0.76 8.65 -7.30
CA LEU A 91 1.97 9.39 -6.95
C LEU A 91 2.70 9.97 -8.18
N PHE A 92 2.64 9.28 -9.32
CA PHE A 92 3.23 9.72 -10.60
C PHE A 92 2.47 10.86 -11.28
N THR A 93 1.17 11.00 -11.00
CA THR A 93 0.37 12.11 -11.56
C THR A 93 0.75 13.46 -10.97
N TRP A 94 1.55 13.47 -9.90
CA TRP A 94 1.98 14.68 -9.21
C TRP A 94 3.40 15.08 -9.60
N LYS A 95 3.57 16.39 -9.86
CA LYS A 95 4.88 17.03 -10.07
C LYS A 95 5.65 17.14 -8.74
N ASN A 96 6.57 18.09 -8.62
CA ASN A 96 7.41 18.29 -7.43
C ASN A 96 6.66 18.82 -6.20
N ARG A 97 5.39 19.22 -6.35
CA ARG A 97 4.53 19.75 -5.27
C ARG A 97 3.18 19.05 -5.27
N MET A 98 2.69 18.69 -4.09
CA MET A 98 1.38 18.07 -3.88
C MET A 98 0.48 19.00 -3.08
N THR A 99 -0.80 19.10 -3.41
CA THR A 99 -1.78 19.75 -2.50
C THR A 99 -2.00 18.88 -1.26
N ILE A 100 -2.51 19.45 -0.17
CA ILE A 100 -2.82 18.70 1.06
C ILE A 100 -3.71 17.48 0.76
N ARG A 101 -4.69 17.64 -0.13
CA ARG A 101 -5.57 16.54 -0.56
C ARG A 101 -4.80 15.45 -1.29
N GLN A 102 -3.88 15.81 -2.18
CA GLN A 102 -3.05 14.85 -2.92
C GLN A 102 -2.09 14.11 -1.99
N LYS A 103 -1.52 14.81 -1.00
CA LYS A 103 -0.75 14.19 0.08
C LYS A 103 -1.57 13.13 0.81
N GLN A 104 -2.83 13.44 1.17
CA GLN A 104 -3.68 12.48 1.86
C GLN A 104 -4.05 11.26 1.00
N VAL A 105 -4.40 11.49 -0.27
CA VAL A 105 -4.85 10.44 -1.20
C VAL A 105 -3.72 9.50 -1.61
N SER A 106 -2.48 9.99 -1.67
CA SER A 106 -1.35 9.24 -2.23
C SER A 106 -0.31 8.94 -1.15
N TRP A 107 0.34 9.97 -0.60
CA TRP A 107 1.47 9.81 0.31
C TRP A 107 1.07 9.14 1.63
N LYS A 108 0.05 9.70 2.29
CA LYS A 108 -0.45 9.18 3.56
C LYS A 108 -1.14 7.84 3.37
N ALA A 109 -1.92 7.68 2.29
CA ALA A 109 -2.53 6.40 1.97
C ALA A 109 -1.48 5.29 1.77
N LEU A 110 -0.36 5.56 1.10
CA LEU A 110 0.75 4.62 0.97
C LEU A 110 1.34 4.24 2.34
N GLN A 111 1.59 5.21 3.23
CA GLN A 111 2.10 4.96 4.58
C GLN A 111 1.15 4.11 5.43
N ASP A 112 -0.13 4.47 5.43
CA ASP A 112 -1.15 3.80 6.25
C ASP A 112 -1.40 2.37 5.74
N HIS A 113 -1.56 2.20 4.42
CA HIS A 113 -1.83 0.90 3.83
C HIS A 113 -0.60 -0.02 3.82
N SER A 114 0.62 0.53 3.70
CA SER A 114 1.84 -0.27 3.84
C SER A 114 2.02 -0.78 5.27
N MET A 115 1.73 0.04 6.28
CA MET A 115 1.76 -0.39 7.67
C MET A 115 0.72 -1.47 7.96
N ILE A 116 -0.53 -1.31 7.50
CA ILE A 116 -1.57 -2.34 7.63
C ILE A 116 -1.13 -3.64 6.97
N SER A 117 -0.54 -3.55 5.78
CA SER A 117 -0.04 -4.69 5.03
C SER A 117 1.09 -5.42 5.76
N ALA A 118 2.01 -4.68 6.40
CA ALA A 118 3.09 -5.26 7.19
C ALA A 118 2.56 -6.00 8.43
N ILE A 119 1.62 -5.38 9.16
CA ILE A 119 0.98 -5.99 10.34
C ILE A 119 0.24 -7.27 9.94
N ALA A 120 -0.56 -7.22 8.88
CA ALA A 120 -1.30 -8.38 8.39
C ALA A 120 -0.35 -9.51 7.95
N GLY A 121 0.77 -9.20 7.28
CA GLY A 121 1.79 -10.18 6.92
C GLY A 121 2.40 -10.89 8.14
N VAL A 122 2.74 -10.12 9.20
CA VAL A 122 3.26 -10.69 10.46
C VAL A 122 2.23 -11.59 11.14
N LEU A 123 0.96 -11.20 11.16
CA LEU A 123 -0.10 -12.02 11.76
C LEU A 123 -0.31 -13.34 11.01
N ILE A 124 -0.28 -13.32 9.67
CA ILE A 124 -0.36 -14.52 8.86
C ILE A 124 0.86 -15.41 9.10
N PHE A 125 2.06 -14.83 9.19
CA PHE A 125 3.29 -15.57 9.50
C PHE A 125 3.19 -16.32 10.84
N LEU A 126 2.72 -15.65 11.90
CA LEU A 126 2.50 -16.29 13.21
C LEU A 126 1.45 -17.40 13.14
N ALA A 127 0.37 -17.20 12.36
CA ALA A 127 -0.66 -18.21 12.17
C ALA A 127 -0.11 -19.47 11.47
N VAL A 128 0.73 -19.30 10.45
CA VAL A 128 1.38 -20.42 9.74
C VAL A 128 2.35 -21.17 10.66
N ILE A 129 3.13 -20.46 11.48
CA ILE A 129 3.99 -21.09 12.50
C ILE A 129 3.16 -21.91 13.49
N GLY A 130 2.07 -21.35 14.00
CA GLY A 130 1.16 -22.05 14.92
C GLY A 130 0.57 -23.32 14.29
N PHE A 131 0.20 -23.26 13.02
CA PHE A 131 -0.33 -24.41 12.27
C PHE A 131 0.72 -25.52 12.08
N LEU A 132 1.95 -25.15 11.74
CA LEU A 132 3.07 -26.09 11.60
C LEU A 132 3.43 -26.77 12.93
N LEU A 133 3.46 -26.01 14.03
CA LEU A 133 3.77 -26.55 15.36
C LEU A 133 2.69 -27.49 15.90
N TRP A 134 1.43 -27.35 15.45
CA TRP A 134 0.32 -28.21 15.86
C TRP A 134 0.25 -29.55 15.10
N GLY A 135 1.22 -29.83 14.21
CA GLY A 135 1.39 -31.14 13.57
C GLY A 135 0.40 -31.47 12.45
N ASN A 136 -0.46 -30.54 12.06
CA ASN A 136 -1.48 -30.73 11.02
C ASN A 136 -1.05 -30.25 9.61
N GLY A 137 0.16 -29.70 9.46
CA GLY A 137 0.66 -29.16 8.19
C GLY A 137 1.90 -29.89 7.67
N SER A 138 1.99 -30.09 6.36
CA SER A 138 3.21 -30.60 5.73
C SER A 138 4.19 -29.43 5.48
N VAL A 139 5.43 -29.56 5.97
CA VAL A 139 6.46 -28.51 5.80
C VAL A 139 6.72 -28.22 4.31
N ALA A 140 6.56 -29.23 3.45
CA ALA A 140 6.75 -29.15 2.00
C ALA A 140 5.65 -28.35 1.26
N GLU A 141 4.47 -28.17 1.86
CA GLU A 141 3.39 -27.34 1.28
C GLU A 141 3.41 -25.93 1.87
N GLU A 142 3.78 -25.80 3.15
CA GLU A 142 3.71 -24.55 3.92
C GLU A 142 4.94 -23.62 3.72
N TRP A 143 6.08 -24.11 3.22
CA TRP A 143 7.28 -23.26 3.00
C TRP A 143 7.05 -22.15 1.97
N ARG A 144 6.16 -22.37 0.98
CA ARG A 144 5.78 -21.36 -0.01
C ARG A 144 5.01 -20.21 0.65
N LEU A 145 4.13 -20.56 1.59
CA LEU A 145 3.41 -19.60 2.43
C LEU A 145 4.36 -18.82 3.32
N LEU A 146 5.31 -19.50 3.99
CA LEU A 146 6.32 -18.83 4.82
C LEU A 146 7.20 -17.84 4.03
N LEU A 147 7.64 -18.20 2.82
CA LEU A 147 8.38 -17.29 1.95
C LEU A 147 7.54 -16.08 1.53
N LEU A 148 6.29 -16.31 1.12
CA LEU A 148 5.39 -15.23 0.73
C LEU A 148 5.07 -14.30 1.91
N CYS A 149 4.85 -14.86 3.10
CA CYS A 149 4.57 -14.13 4.34
C CYS A 149 5.79 -13.42 4.93
N THR A 150 7.00 -13.62 4.41
CA THR A 150 8.21 -12.88 4.83
C THR A 150 8.56 -11.79 3.84
N ILE A 151 8.50 -12.08 2.53
CA ILE A 151 8.81 -11.11 1.47
C ILE A 151 7.78 -9.96 1.47
N GLN A 152 6.49 -10.28 1.63
CA GLN A 152 5.42 -9.29 1.57
C GLN A 152 5.47 -8.24 2.71
N PRO A 153 5.61 -8.59 4.00
CA PRO A 153 5.78 -7.59 5.05
C PRO A 153 7.13 -6.87 4.99
N ALA A 154 8.20 -7.52 4.49
CA ALA A 154 9.48 -6.83 4.25
C ALA A 154 9.34 -5.71 3.20
N LEU A 155 8.63 -5.98 2.09
CA LEU A 155 8.34 -4.96 1.07
C LEU A 155 7.44 -3.85 1.61
N ALA A 156 6.41 -4.20 2.38
CA ALA A 156 5.53 -3.23 3.01
C ALA A 156 6.28 -2.33 4.01
N TRP A 157 7.23 -2.90 4.76
CA TRP A 157 8.11 -2.15 5.65
C TRP A 157 9.05 -1.21 4.88
N LEU A 158 9.66 -1.67 3.79
CA LEU A 158 10.49 -0.82 2.92
C LEU A 158 9.70 0.38 2.39
N ILE A 159 8.45 0.17 1.96
CA ILE A 159 7.54 1.24 1.54
C ILE A 159 7.31 2.22 2.70
N HIS A 160 7.04 1.71 3.92
CA HIS A 160 6.80 2.56 5.09
C HIS A 160 8.03 3.41 5.46
N VAL A 161 9.23 2.81 5.50
CA VAL A 161 10.48 3.50 5.83
C VAL A 161 10.82 4.56 4.79
N ALA A 162 10.67 4.25 3.50
CA ALA A 162 10.96 5.19 2.41
C ALA A 162 10.01 6.41 2.37
N LEU A 163 8.91 6.38 3.13
CA LEU A 163 7.92 7.46 3.18
C LEU A 163 8.02 8.31 4.45
N LYS A 164 8.81 7.92 5.46
CA LYS A 164 9.05 8.69 6.69
C LYS A 164 10.07 9.81 6.43
#